data_AF-A0A7J8XQM0-F1
#
_entry.id   AF-A0A7J8XQM0-F1
#
_cell.length_a   1.000
_cell.length_b   1.000
_cell.length_c   1.000
_cell.angle_alpha   90.00
_cell.angle_beta   90.00
_cell.angle_gamma   90.00
#
_symmetry.space_group_name_H-M   'P 1'
#
loop_
_entity.id
_entity.type
_entity.pdbx_description
1 polymer ?
#
loop_
_entity_poly.entity_id
_entity_poly.type
_entity_poly.pdbx_seq_one_letter_code
_entity_poly.pdbx_strand_id
1 'polypeptide(L)'
;DAIEQCRKLCGGHGYLSNSGLPELFAVYIPTCTYEGDNVVLLLQVARFLMKTVSQLGSGKKPVGTIAYMGRAEHLMQCRCEVERAEDWLKPSVILEAFEARAFRMSIACAKNLSKFSNPEDGFSELSPDLLEAAIAHCQLIVVSKYIEKLQQDIPGKGVKRQLKILCNVYALHLLHKHLGDFVTTSCITPKQGALANEQLRLLYSQVRPNAITLVDAFNYTDHYLGSVLGCYNGNVYQRLYEEAWKDPLNDTVVPDGYLEYVWPILKQHIRTARL
;
A
#
# COMPACT_ATOMS: atom_id res chain seq x y z
N ASP A 1 -6.43 -1.65 -3.22
CA ASP A 1 -5.58 -0.63 -3.88
C ASP A 1 -4.54 -1.18 -4.84
N ALA A 2 -3.55 -1.96 -4.38
CA ALA A 2 -2.44 -2.40 -5.24
C ALA A 2 -2.90 -3.19 -6.49
N ILE A 3 -3.85 -4.12 -6.35
CA ILE A 3 -4.41 -4.88 -7.49
C ILE A 3 -5.01 -3.94 -8.54
N GLU A 4 -5.83 -2.97 -8.10
CA GLU A 4 -6.43 -1.98 -8.99
C GLU A 4 -5.39 -1.06 -9.63
N GLN A 5 -4.32 -0.70 -8.91
CA GLN A 5 -3.22 0.05 -9.48
C GLN A 5 -2.46 -0.77 -10.53
N CYS A 6 -2.22 -2.06 -10.31
CA CYS A 6 -1.65 -2.96 -11.32
C CYS A 6 -2.53 -3.04 -12.56
N ARG A 7 -3.86 -3.12 -12.40
CA ARG A 7 -4.82 -3.07 -13.51
C ARG A 7 -4.67 -1.81 -14.35
N LYS A 8 -4.57 -0.64 -13.69
CA LYS A 8 -4.34 0.65 -14.37
C LYS A 8 -2.96 0.73 -15.04
N LEU A 9 -1.92 0.14 -14.44
CA LEU A 9 -0.57 0.08 -15.03
C LEU A 9 -0.51 -0.76 -16.32
N CYS A 10 -1.46 -1.69 -16.52
CA CYS A 10 -1.63 -2.44 -17.77
C CYS A 10 -2.44 -1.69 -18.85
N GLY A 11 -2.85 -0.44 -18.60
CA GLY A 11 -3.58 0.38 -19.56
C GLY A 11 -4.91 -0.26 -20.00
N GLY A 12 -5.28 -0.06 -21.27
CA GLY A 12 -6.54 -0.57 -21.82
C GLY A 12 -6.67 -2.09 -21.75
N HIS A 13 -5.58 -2.84 -21.97
CA HIS A 13 -5.60 -4.30 -21.91
C HIS A 13 -5.85 -4.83 -20.50
N GLY A 14 -5.53 -4.07 -19.44
CA GLY A 14 -5.88 -4.41 -18.07
C GLY A 14 -7.38 -4.37 -17.78
N TYR A 15 -8.21 -3.84 -18.68
CA TYR A 15 -9.67 -3.88 -18.54
C TYR A 15 -10.27 -5.24 -18.92
N LEU A 16 -9.61 -5.98 -19.81
CA LEU A 16 -10.10 -7.28 -20.28
C LEU A 16 -10.11 -8.29 -19.13
N SER A 17 -11.17 -9.10 -19.03
CA SER A 17 -11.29 -10.15 -17.99
C SER A 17 -10.11 -11.14 -18.04
N ASN A 18 -9.63 -11.49 -19.24
CA ASN A 18 -8.50 -12.39 -19.45
C ASN A 18 -7.14 -11.81 -19.02
N SER A 19 -7.08 -10.54 -18.59
CA SER A 19 -5.90 -10.00 -17.91
C SER A 19 -5.77 -10.55 -16.48
N GLY A 20 -6.82 -11.16 -15.91
CA GLY A 20 -6.89 -11.72 -14.57
C GLY A 20 -7.03 -10.68 -13.45
N LEU A 21 -6.69 -9.41 -13.71
CA LEU A 21 -6.69 -8.34 -12.71
C LEU A 21 -8.10 -7.90 -12.26
N PRO A 22 -9.13 -7.81 -13.13
CA PRO A 22 -10.50 -7.49 -12.70
C PRO A 22 -11.08 -8.53 -11.72
N GLU A 23 -10.92 -9.80 -12.03
CA GLU A 23 -11.39 -10.90 -11.18
C GLU A 23 -10.60 -10.96 -9.87
N LEU A 24 -9.27 -10.83 -9.93
CA LEU A 24 -8.43 -10.76 -8.74
C LEU A 24 -8.85 -9.62 -7.80
N PHE A 25 -9.24 -8.46 -8.33
CA PHE A 25 -9.75 -7.36 -7.51
C PHE A 25 -11.09 -7.72 -6.87
N ALA A 26 -12.03 -8.25 -7.65
CA ALA A 26 -13.37 -8.61 -7.19
C ALA A 26 -13.36 -9.69 -6.10
N VAL A 27 -12.49 -10.70 -6.21
CA VAL A 27 -12.36 -11.75 -5.20
C VAL A 27 -11.61 -11.28 -3.95
N TYR A 28 -10.71 -10.30 -4.08
CA TYR A 28 -9.89 -9.83 -2.95
C TYR A 28 -10.57 -8.73 -2.13
N ILE A 29 -11.37 -7.85 -2.73
CA ILE A 29 -11.95 -6.70 -2.02
C ILE A 29 -12.81 -7.05 -0.78
N PRO A 30 -13.52 -8.20 -0.70
CA PRO A 30 -14.26 -8.56 0.52
C PRO A 30 -13.36 -8.73 1.75
N THR A 31 -12.06 -8.98 1.57
CA THR A 31 -11.08 -9.11 2.68
C THR A 31 -10.97 -7.86 3.55
N CYS A 32 -11.41 -6.71 3.04
CA CYS A 32 -11.44 -5.46 3.78
C CYS A 32 -12.66 -5.30 4.71
N THR A 33 -13.59 -6.25 4.69
CA THR A 33 -14.87 -6.19 5.42
C THR A 33 -15.16 -7.44 6.23
N TYR A 34 -14.90 -8.63 5.68
CA TYR A 34 -15.03 -9.86 6.48
C TYR A 34 -13.95 -9.89 7.58
N GLU A 35 -14.19 -10.60 8.68
CA GLU A 35 -13.35 -10.59 9.90
C GLU A 35 -13.21 -9.21 10.60
N GLY A 36 -14.01 -8.23 10.19
CA GLY A 36 -14.07 -6.90 10.79
C GLY A 36 -13.71 -5.82 9.78
N ASP A 37 -14.53 -4.78 9.73
CA ASP A 37 -14.26 -3.63 8.88
C ASP A 37 -12.89 -2.99 9.22
N ASN A 38 -12.09 -2.73 8.19
CA ASN A 38 -10.74 -2.20 8.34
C ASN A 38 -10.67 -0.90 9.17
N VAL A 39 -11.65 0.01 9.02
CA VAL A 39 -11.68 1.26 9.78
C VAL A 39 -11.97 0.98 11.25
N VAL A 40 -12.94 0.11 11.53
CA VAL A 40 -13.26 -0.32 12.90
C VAL A 40 -12.06 -0.99 13.58
N LEU A 41 -11.33 -1.86 12.88
CA LEU A 41 -10.13 -2.50 13.39
C LEU A 41 -9.02 -1.48 13.70
N LEU A 42 -8.79 -0.51 12.82
CA LEU A 42 -7.82 0.56 13.06
C LEU A 42 -8.22 1.47 14.23
N LEU A 43 -9.51 1.73 14.44
CA LEU A 43 -9.97 2.48 15.62
C LEU A 43 -9.73 1.71 16.93
N GLN A 44 -9.75 0.37 16.92
CA GLN A 44 -9.34 -0.42 18.08
C GLN A 44 -7.85 -0.26 18.38
N VAL A 45 -7.01 -0.23 17.33
CA VAL A 45 -5.58 0.10 17.46
C VAL A 45 -5.41 1.50 18.03
N ALA A 46 -6.16 2.49 17.55
CA ALA A 46 -6.11 3.85 18.08
C ALA A 46 -6.47 3.91 19.57
N ARG A 47 -7.52 3.22 20.02
CA ARG A 47 -7.87 3.11 21.46
C ARG A 47 -6.72 2.50 22.28
N PHE A 48 -6.09 1.44 21.76
CA PHE A 48 -4.92 0.84 22.39
C PHE A 48 -3.74 1.83 22.50
N LEU A 49 -3.47 2.61 21.45
CA LEU A 49 -2.42 3.63 21.47
C LEU A 49 -2.73 4.75 22.47
N MET A 50 -3.97 5.25 22.53
CA MET A 50 -4.35 6.29 23.51
C MET A 50 -4.21 5.80 24.95
N LYS A 51 -4.61 4.56 25.22
CA LYS A 51 -4.41 3.92 26.54
C LYS A 51 -2.93 3.76 26.89
N THR A 52 -2.09 3.48 25.89
CA THR A 52 -0.63 3.39 26.09
C THR A 52 -0.04 4.76 26.40
N VAL A 53 -0.45 5.80 25.65
CA VAL A 53 -0.01 7.18 25.86
C VAL A 53 -0.39 7.68 27.26
N SER A 54 -1.60 7.39 27.74
CA SER A 54 -2.03 7.81 29.09
C SER A 54 -1.24 7.15 30.23
N GLN A 55 -0.54 6.05 29.94
CA GLN A 55 0.33 5.35 30.89
C GLN A 55 1.79 5.80 30.83
N LEU A 56 2.17 6.66 29.87
CA LEU A 56 3.52 7.21 29.82
C LEU A 56 3.78 8.05 31.08
N GLY A 57 4.90 7.78 31.75
CA GLY A 57 5.23 8.41 33.04
C GLY A 57 4.66 7.69 34.28
N SER A 58 3.81 6.68 34.12
CA SER A 58 3.27 5.89 35.26
C SER A 58 4.25 4.87 35.86
N GLY A 59 5.50 4.83 35.38
CA GLY A 59 6.52 3.84 35.75
C GLY A 59 6.40 2.48 35.04
N LYS A 60 5.27 2.19 34.38
CA LYS A 60 5.11 1.00 33.52
C LYS A 60 5.82 1.23 32.19
N LYS A 61 6.81 0.39 31.88
CA LYS A 61 7.56 0.47 30.61
C LYS A 61 6.79 -0.22 29.48
N PRO A 62 6.50 0.47 28.36
CA PRO A 62 5.97 -0.16 27.15
C PRO A 62 6.89 -1.28 26.64
N VAL A 63 6.31 -2.36 26.11
CA VAL A 63 7.03 -3.53 25.58
C VAL A 63 6.50 -3.94 24.20
N GLY A 64 7.20 -4.83 23.51
CA GLY A 64 6.77 -5.31 22.19
C GLY A 64 6.77 -4.20 21.14
N THR A 65 5.71 -4.12 20.33
CA THR A 65 5.58 -3.14 19.23
C THR A 65 5.45 -1.70 19.70
N ILE A 66 5.10 -1.46 20.97
CA ILE A 66 5.02 -0.11 21.57
C ILE A 66 6.27 0.24 22.39
N ALA A 67 7.30 -0.62 22.44
CA ALA A 67 8.51 -0.37 23.23
C ALA A 67 9.20 0.97 22.88
N TYR A 68 9.10 1.42 21.63
CA TYR A 68 9.63 2.70 21.19
C TYR A 68 9.02 3.89 21.96
N MET A 69 7.76 3.79 22.40
CA MET A 69 7.10 4.85 23.17
C MET A 69 7.75 5.06 24.54
N GLY A 70 8.53 4.10 25.06
CA GLY A 70 9.34 4.26 26.26
C GLY A 70 10.47 5.28 26.11
N ARG A 71 10.88 5.60 24.87
CA ARG A 71 11.88 6.65 24.54
C ARG A 71 11.22 8.01 24.30
N ALA A 72 10.14 8.31 25.03
CA ALA A 72 9.30 9.48 24.82
C ALA A 72 10.07 10.81 24.77
N GLU A 73 10.97 11.05 25.73
CA GLU A 73 11.76 12.29 25.81
C GLU A 73 12.59 12.51 24.54
N HIS A 74 13.30 11.46 24.12
CA HIS A 74 14.11 11.49 22.91
C HIS A 74 13.25 11.69 21.66
N LEU A 75 12.17 10.92 21.49
CA LEU A 75 11.31 11.02 20.30
C LEU A 75 10.57 12.36 20.19
N MET A 76 10.32 13.06 21.30
CA MET A 76 9.80 14.43 21.32
C MET A 76 10.81 15.48 20.86
N GLN A 77 12.10 15.18 20.91
CA GLN A 77 13.17 16.16 20.66
C GLN A 77 14.11 15.78 19.52
N CYS A 78 13.98 14.57 18.98
CA CYS A 78 14.86 14.05 17.94
C CYS A 78 15.01 15.02 16.78
N ARG A 79 16.19 15.00 16.17
CA ARG A 79 16.49 15.66 14.91
C ARG A 79 17.21 14.65 14.04
N CYS A 80 16.70 14.49 12.83
CA CYS A 80 17.30 13.62 11.84
C CYS A 80 18.67 14.19 11.46
N GLU A 81 19.69 13.33 11.47
CA GLU A 81 21.08 13.69 11.12
C GLU A 81 21.38 13.46 9.63
N VAL A 82 20.36 13.26 8.79
CA VAL A 82 20.55 13.04 7.35
C VAL A 82 21.11 14.30 6.70
N GLU A 83 22.25 14.16 6.02
CA GLU A 83 22.87 15.22 5.22
C GLU A 83 22.94 14.83 3.73
N ARG A 84 22.98 13.53 3.43
CA ARG A 84 23.09 12.97 2.09
C ARG A 84 21.99 11.94 1.83
N ALA A 85 21.64 11.73 0.56
CA ALA A 85 20.63 10.75 0.15
C ALA A 85 20.92 9.34 0.71
N GLU A 86 22.18 8.92 0.69
CA GLU A 86 22.63 7.60 1.15
C GLU A 86 22.43 7.37 2.65
N ASP A 87 22.35 8.43 3.47
CA ASP A 87 22.12 8.30 4.91
C ASP A 87 20.77 7.66 5.22
N TRP A 88 19.78 7.83 4.33
CA TRP A 88 18.49 7.16 4.43
C TRP A 88 18.58 5.64 4.31
N LEU A 89 19.70 5.07 3.85
CA LEU A 89 19.89 3.62 3.79
C LEU A 89 20.31 3.00 5.14
N LYS A 90 20.57 3.84 6.15
CA LYS A 90 20.87 3.40 7.52
C LYS A 90 19.58 2.97 8.22
N PRO A 91 19.45 1.70 8.66
CA PRO A 91 18.21 1.22 9.27
C PRO A 91 17.79 1.98 10.53
N SER A 92 18.76 2.44 11.34
CA SER A 92 18.50 3.24 12.53
C SER A 92 17.81 4.57 12.21
N VAL A 93 18.24 5.25 11.14
CA VAL A 93 17.67 6.52 10.69
C VAL A 93 16.22 6.33 10.23
N ILE A 94 15.95 5.27 9.45
CA ILE A 94 14.58 4.93 9.03
C ILE A 94 13.71 4.64 10.25
N LEU A 95 14.18 3.80 11.18
CA LEU A 95 13.40 3.43 12.37
C LEU A 95 13.06 4.65 13.22
N GLU A 96 14.05 5.48 13.54
CA GLU A 96 13.85 6.67 14.35
C GLU A 96 12.85 7.64 13.71
N ALA A 97 12.92 7.83 12.39
CA ALA A 97 11.96 8.64 11.63
C ALA A 97 10.52 8.15 11.79
N PHE A 98 10.29 6.84 11.62
CA PHE A 98 8.95 6.24 11.71
C PHE A 98 8.45 6.18 13.16
N GLU A 99 9.33 5.91 14.12
CA GLU A 99 9.03 5.94 15.55
C GLU A 99 8.62 7.35 16.00
N ALA A 100 9.38 8.38 15.59
CA ALA A 100 9.08 9.77 15.90
C ALA A 100 7.75 10.21 15.29
N ARG A 101 7.47 9.84 14.02
CA ARG A 101 6.18 10.09 13.37
C ARG A 101 5.02 9.47 14.15
N ALA A 102 5.03 8.15 14.33
CA ALA A 102 3.95 7.43 14.98
C ALA A 102 3.75 7.90 16.44
N PHE A 103 4.85 8.15 17.16
CA PHE A 103 4.80 8.66 18.52
C PHE A 103 4.16 10.04 18.59
N ARG A 104 4.63 11.01 17.79
CA ARG A 104 4.13 12.39 17.86
C ARG A 104 2.68 12.52 17.40
N MET A 105 2.26 11.76 16.40
CA MET A 105 0.84 11.70 16.01
C MET A 105 -0.01 11.17 17.15
N SER A 106 0.43 10.10 17.84
CA SER A 106 -0.28 9.55 19.00
C SER A 106 -0.37 10.55 20.16
N ILE A 107 0.72 11.25 20.46
CA ILE A 107 0.74 12.30 21.50
C ILE A 107 -0.17 13.47 21.12
N ALA A 108 -0.18 13.90 19.85
CA ALA A 108 -1.05 14.98 19.38
C ALA A 108 -2.54 14.61 19.52
N CYS A 109 -2.92 13.39 19.12
CA CYS A 109 -4.27 12.88 19.30
C CYS A 109 -4.67 12.86 20.78
N ALA A 110 -3.81 12.32 21.65
CA ALA A 110 -4.08 12.26 23.10
C ALA A 110 -4.25 13.66 23.73
N LYS A 111 -3.43 14.63 23.32
CA LYS A 111 -3.53 16.03 23.77
C LYS A 111 -4.80 16.72 23.29
N ASN A 112 -5.28 16.40 22.08
CA ASN A 112 -6.54 16.94 21.57
C ASN A 112 -7.72 16.27 22.27
N LEU A 113 -7.65 14.96 22.49
CA LEU A 113 -8.68 14.20 23.20
C LEU A 113 -8.88 14.71 24.63
N SER A 114 -7.80 15.11 25.34
CA SER A 114 -7.89 15.67 26.68
C SER A 114 -8.58 17.04 26.77
N LYS A 115 -8.90 17.68 25.64
CA LYS A 115 -9.65 18.95 25.60
C LYS A 115 -11.16 18.74 25.67
N PHE A 116 -11.63 17.51 25.44
CA PHE A 116 -13.04 17.17 25.51
C PHE A 116 -13.42 16.76 26.93
N SER A 117 -14.60 17.18 27.39
CA SER A 117 -15.14 16.79 28.69
C SER A 117 -15.58 15.32 28.71
N ASN A 118 -16.19 14.86 27.61
CA ASN A 118 -16.54 13.47 27.39
C ASN A 118 -15.52 12.80 26.45
N PRO A 119 -14.74 11.80 26.93
CA PRO A 119 -13.76 11.11 26.10
C PRO A 119 -14.34 10.41 24.87
N GLU A 120 -15.56 9.88 24.92
CA GLU A 120 -16.15 9.17 23.78
C GLU A 120 -16.62 10.12 22.67
N ASP A 121 -17.11 11.31 23.04
CA ASP A 121 -17.45 12.36 22.07
C ASP A 121 -16.18 12.84 21.37
N GLY A 122 -15.11 13.09 22.14
CA GLY A 122 -13.81 13.47 21.59
C GLY A 122 -13.19 12.38 20.72
N PHE A 123 -13.37 11.10 21.08
CA PHE A 123 -12.87 9.98 20.27
C PHE A 123 -13.62 9.89 18.94
N SER A 124 -14.93 10.12 18.96
CA SER A 124 -15.77 10.14 17.75
C SER A 124 -15.40 11.32 16.85
N GLU A 125 -15.25 12.52 17.41
CA GLU A 125 -14.88 13.73 16.68
C GLU A 125 -13.48 13.63 16.05
N LEU A 126 -12.50 13.09 16.81
CA LEU A 126 -11.11 12.95 16.37
C LEU A 126 -10.83 11.61 15.68
N SER A 127 -11.85 10.83 15.33
CA SER A 127 -11.70 9.51 14.71
C SER A 127 -10.82 9.52 13.44
N PRO A 128 -10.89 10.52 12.55
CA PRO A 128 -9.98 10.61 11.40
C PRO A 128 -8.50 10.73 11.80
N ASP A 129 -8.17 11.60 12.76
CA ASP A 129 -6.79 11.78 13.24
C ASP A 129 -6.27 10.52 13.95
N LEU A 130 -7.14 9.90 14.74
CA LEU A 130 -6.88 8.64 15.45
C LEU A 130 -6.59 7.49 14.47
N LEU A 131 -7.33 7.44 13.36
CA LEU A 131 -7.11 6.46 12.29
C LEU A 131 -5.72 6.62 11.66
N GLU A 132 -5.34 7.85 11.32
CA GLU A 132 -4.03 8.15 10.74
C GLU A 132 -2.89 7.82 11.72
N ALA A 133 -3.06 8.11 13.01
CA ALA A 133 -2.08 7.71 14.04
C ALA A 133 -1.94 6.18 14.15
N ALA A 134 -3.05 5.44 14.08
CA ALA A 134 -3.05 3.98 14.06
C ALA A 134 -2.35 3.43 12.80
N ILE A 135 -2.64 3.99 11.62
CA ILE A 135 -1.98 3.61 10.36
C ILE A 135 -0.47 3.86 10.46
N ALA A 136 -0.04 5.01 10.98
CA ALA A 136 1.39 5.33 11.15
C ALA A 136 2.09 4.31 12.07
N HIS A 137 1.44 3.87 13.15
CA HIS A 137 1.94 2.81 14.02
C HIS A 137 2.04 1.46 13.31
N CYS A 138 1.00 1.06 12.56
CA CYS A 138 1.02 -0.18 11.77
C CYS A 138 2.13 -0.18 10.72
N GLN A 139 2.33 0.95 10.02
CA GLN A 139 3.41 1.12 9.05
C GLN A 139 4.79 0.99 9.69
N LEU A 140 5.00 1.58 10.88
CA LEU A 140 6.23 1.40 11.67
C LEU A 140 6.48 -0.08 12.00
N ILE A 141 5.44 -0.84 12.36
CA ILE A 141 5.58 -2.28 12.62
C ILE A 141 6.08 -3.00 11.36
N VAL A 142 5.47 -2.75 10.19
CA VAL A 142 5.88 -3.42 8.94
C VAL A 142 7.33 -3.07 8.58
N VAL A 143 7.70 -1.79 8.67
CA VAL A 143 9.08 -1.33 8.40
C VAL A 143 10.08 -1.97 9.37
N SER A 144 9.77 -2.00 10.68
CA SER A 144 10.65 -2.59 11.68
C SER A 144 10.82 -4.09 11.48
N LYS A 145 9.75 -4.83 11.19
CA LYS A 145 9.81 -6.27 10.93
C LYS A 145 10.58 -6.60 9.65
N TYR A 146 10.48 -5.77 8.61
CA TYR A 146 11.30 -5.94 7.42
C TYR A 146 12.79 -5.73 7.74
N ILE A 147 13.14 -4.66 8.47
CA ILE A 147 14.52 -4.41 8.91
C ILE A 147 15.05 -5.56 9.79
N GLU A 148 14.26 -6.04 10.75
CA GLU A 148 14.59 -7.21 11.58
C GLU A 148 14.82 -8.46 10.74
N LYS A 149 13.98 -8.73 9.73
CA LYS A 149 14.17 -9.88 8.84
C LYS A 149 15.51 -9.81 8.11
N LEU A 150 15.97 -8.62 7.72
CA LEU A 150 17.28 -8.42 7.07
C LEU A 150 18.47 -8.62 8.03
N GLN A 151 18.27 -8.65 9.34
CA GLN A 151 19.34 -8.97 10.29
C GLN A 151 19.66 -10.47 10.32
N GLN A 152 18.71 -11.32 9.92
CA GLN A 152 18.89 -12.76 9.84
C GLN A 152 19.88 -13.17 8.74
N ASP A 153 20.37 -14.40 8.83
CA ASP A 153 21.10 -15.02 7.73
C ASP A 153 20.12 -15.38 6.60
N ILE A 154 20.42 -14.90 5.40
CA ILE A 154 19.59 -15.10 4.20
C ILE A 154 20.51 -15.65 3.12
N PRO A 155 20.42 -16.95 2.80
CA PRO A 155 21.30 -17.58 1.83
C PRO A 155 20.99 -17.09 0.40
N GLY A 156 21.99 -17.24 -0.48
CA GLY A 156 21.87 -16.88 -1.89
C GLY A 156 22.60 -15.59 -2.25
N LYS A 157 23.45 -15.67 -3.29
CA LYS A 157 24.25 -14.54 -3.76
C LYS A 157 23.34 -13.41 -4.23
N GLY A 158 23.44 -12.25 -3.58
CA GLY A 158 22.68 -11.05 -3.96
C GLY A 158 21.23 -11.00 -3.46
N VAL A 159 20.67 -12.08 -2.90
CA VAL A 159 19.29 -12.13 -2.40
C VAL A 159 19.07 -11.09 -1.29
N LYS A 160 19.91 -11.13 -0.24
CA LYS A 160 19.85 -10.18 0.87
C LYS A 160 20.02 -8.73 0.41
N ARG A 161 20.81 -8.48 -0.64
CA ARG A 161 20.99 -7.16 -1.25
C ARG A 161 19.69 -6.67 -1.90
N GLN A 162 19.02 -7.51 -2.69
CA GLN A 162 17.75 -7.15 -3.32
C GLN A 162 16.65 -6.91 -2.29
N LEU A 163 16.55 -7.77 -1.26
CA LEU A 163 15.60 -7.57 -0.17
C LEU A 163 15.88 -6.26 0.61
N LYS A 164 17.16 -5.90 0.81
CA LYS A 164 17.52 -4.61 1.41
C LYS A 164 17.08 -3.42 0.57
N ILE A 165 17.24 -3.50 -0.76
CA ILE A 165 16.76 -2.47 -1.70
C ILE A 165 15.24 -2.34 -1.58
N LEU A 166 14.49 -3.45 -1.61
CA LEU A 166 13.03 -3.43 -1.49
C LEU A 166 12.54 -2.89 -0.14
N CYS A 167 13.21 -3.24 0.96
CA CYS A 167 12.93 -2.68 2.29
C CYS A 167 13.07 -1.15 2.29
N ASN A 168 14.14 -0.64 1.70
CA ASN A 168 14.36 0.82 1.62
C ASN A 168 13.38 1.49 0.65
N VAL A 169 13.03 0.84 -0.47
CA VAL A 169 11.98 1.33 -1.37
C VAL A 169 10.65 1.47 -0.63
N TYR A 170 10.25 0.45 0.13
CA TYR A 170 9.01 0.47 0.90
C TYR A 170 9.01 1.60 1.94
N ALA A 171 10.06 1.70 2.75
CA ALA A 171 10.17 2.73 3.79
C ALA A 171 10.21 4.15 3.20
N LEU A 172 11.03 4.40 2.18
CA LEU A 172 11.13 5.74 1.59
C LEU A 172 9.91 6.12 0.74
N HIS A 173 9.23 5.14 0.14
CA HIS A 173 7.93 5.37 -0.50
C HIS A 173 6.88 5.83 0.51
N LEU A 174 6.78 5.18 1.66
CA LEU A 174 5.87 5.60 2.73
C LEU A 174 6.26 6.97 3.30
N LEU A 175 7.55 7.25 3.45
CA LEU A 175 8.03 8.58 3.84
C LEU A 175 7.59 9.64 2.85
N HIS A 176 7.75 9.39 1.55
CA HIS A 176 7.32 10.30 0.50
C HIS A 176 5.80 10.51 0.52
N LYS A 177 5.03 9.42 0.57
CA LYS A 177 3.56 9.46 0.55
C LYS A 177 2.97 10.23 1.73
N HIS A 178 3.59 10.11 2.90
CA HIS A 178 3.12 10.73 4.14
C HIS A 178 4.07 11.84 4.63
N LEU A 179 4.75 12.54 3.70
CA LEU A 179 5.79 13.51 4.04
C LEU A 179 5.31 14.60 5.03
N GLY A 180 4.05 15.01 4.94
CA GLY A 180 3.44 15.98 5.85
C GLY A 180 3.56 15.57 7.32
N ASP A 181 3.29 14.31 7.63
CA ASP A 181 3.37 13.77 8.99
C ASP A 181 4.80 13.82 9.51
N PHE A 182 5.77 13.41 8.67
CA PHE A 182 7.19 13.40 9.03
C PHE A 182 7.72 14.82 9.25
N VAL A 183 7.34 15.79 8.42
CA VAL A 183 7.77 17.19 8.58
C VAL A 183 7.11 17.85 9.79
N THR A 184 5.84 17.52 10.09
CA THR A 184 5.13 18.03 11.28
C THR A 184 5.79 17.61 12.59
N THR A 185 6.61 16.55 12.57
CA THR A 185 7.42 16.18 13.74
C THR A 185 8.49 17.22 14.08
N SER A 186 8.91 18.07 13.14
CA SER A 186 10.14 18.89 13.21
C SER A 186 11.44 18.09 13.40
N CYS A 187 11.38 16.75 13.42
CA CYS A 187 12.54 15.87 13.47
C CYS A 187 13.14 15.73 12.06
N ILE A 188 12.31 15.74 11.01
CA ILE A 188 12.74 15.72 9.61
C ILE A 188 12.43 17.07 8.95
N THR A 189 13.41 17.62 8.25
CA THR A 189 13.25 18.85 7.47
C THR A 189 12.77 18.57 6.04
N PRO A 190 12.16 19.54 5.34
CA PRO A 190 11.82 19.40 3.92
C PRO A 190 13.03 19.04 3.04
N LYS A 191 14.22 19.56 3.35
CA LYS A 191 15.47 19.22 2.66
C LYS A 191 15.79 17.71 2.79
N GLN A 192 15.64 17.16 3.98
CA GLN A 192 15.86 15.73 4.23
C GLN A 192 14.80 14.86 3.56
N GLY A 193 13.55 15.32 3.52
CA GLY A 193 12.50 14.69 2.72
C GLY A 193 12.83 14.67 1.21
N ALA A 194 13.40 15.76 0.68
CA ALA A 194 13.86 15.80 -0.71
C ALA A 194 15.01 14.81 -0.98
N LEU A 195 15.96 14.67 -0.04
CA LEU A 195 17.03 13.67 -0.09
C LEU A 195 16.47 12.23 -0.04
N ALA A 196 15.39 11.98 0.71
CA ALA A 196 14.72 10.68 0.69
C ALA A 196 14.15 10.36 -0.69
N ASN A 197 13.54 11.34 -1.35
CA ASN A 197 13.00 11.20 -2.70
C ASN A 197 14.11 10.95 -3.73
N GLU A 198 15.26 11.59 -3.58
CA GLU A 198 16.45 11.31 -4.39
C GLU A 198 16.93 9.88 -4.20
N GLN A 199 17.09 9.44 -2.96
CA GLN A 199 17.51 8.07 -2.67
C GLN A 199 16.50 7.03 -3.19
N LEU A 200 15.20 7.31 -3.10
CA LEU A 200 14.13 6.46 -3.63
C LEU A 200 14.25 6.29 -5.16
N ARG A 201 14.54 7.36 -5.91
CA ARG A 201 14.78 7.28 -7.36
C ARG A 201 15.99 6.40 -7.69
N LEU A 202 17.08 6.53 -6.95
CA LEU A 202 18.26 5.68 -7.12
C LEU A 202 17.96 4.20 -6.84
N LEU A 203 17.11 3.92 -5.86
CA LEU A 203 16.70 2.55 -5.55
C LEU A 203 15.80 1.97 -6.65
N TYR A 204 14.88 2.74 -7.24
CA TYR A 204 14.10 2.27 -8.39
C TYR A 204 14.98 1.86 -9.57
N SER A 205 16.03 2.62 -9.88
CA SER A 205 17.01 2.25 -10.91
C SER A 205 17.73 0.94 -10.60
N GLN A 206 17.96 0.62 -9.32
CA GLN A 206 18.59 -0.64 -8.89
C GLN A 206 17.62 -1.83 -8.91
N VAL A 207 16.33 -1.61 -8.62
CA VAL A 207 15.29 -2.66 -8.71
C VAL A 207 15.00 -3.02 -10.16
N ARG A 208 14.96 -2.02 -11.06
CA ARG A 208 14.55 -2.18 -12.46
C ARG A 208 15.18 -3.36 -13.22
N PRO A 209 16.50 -3.63 -13.18
CA PRO A 209 17.08 -4.79 -13.86
C PRO A 209 16.69 -6.14 -13.24
N ASN A 210 16.23 -6.15 -11.99
CA ASN A 210 15.85 -7.35 -11.26
C ASN A 210 14.33 -7.54 -11.17
N ALA A 211 13.53 -6.63 -11.72
CA ALA A 211 12.08 -6.59 -11.52
C ALA A 211 11.37 -7.89 -11.92
N ILE A 212 11.74 -8.47 -13.07
CA ILE A 212 11.18 -9.74 -13.55
C ILE A 212 11.60 -10.89 -12.62
N THR A 213 12.89 -11.02 -12.32
CA THR A 213 13.40 -12.08 -11.43
C THR A 213 12.79 -12.01 -10.02
N LEU A 214 12.47 -10.81 -9.53
CA LEU A 214 11.80 -10.62 -8.24
C LEU A 214 10.37 -11.15 -8.22
N VAL A 215 9.63 -11.04 -9.34
CA VAL A 215 8.27 -11.59 -9.44
C VAL A 215 8.27 -13.06 -9.85
N ASP A 216 9.28 -13.52 -10.61
CA ASP A 216 9.49 -14.94 -10.90
C ASP A 216 9.75 -15.75 -9.62
N ALA A 217 10.34 -15.12 -8.60
CA ALA A 217 10.57 -15.74 -7.29
C ALA A 217 9.27 -16.13 -6.56
N PHE A 218 8.10 -15.62 -6.98
CA PHE A 218 6.80 -16.08 -6.47
C PHE A 218 6.44 -17.48 -6.98
N ASN A 219 7.07 -17.92 -8.08
CA ASN A 219 6.90 -19.24 -8.66
C ASN A 219 5.44 -19.59 -8.97
N TYR A 220 4.66 -18.60 -9.40
CA TYR A 220 3.28 -18.82 -9.86
C TYR A 220 3.27 -19.38 -11.28
N THR A 221 2.45 -20.39 -11.51
CA THR A 221 2.24 -20.96 -12.86
C THR A 221 1.28 -20.06 -13.66
N ASP A 222 1.38 -20.11 -15.00
CA ASP A 222 0.43 -19.43 -15.89
C ASP A 222 -1.04 -19.78 -15.54
N HIS A 223 -1.28 -21.05 -15.16
CA HIS A 223 -2.60 -21.52 -14.75
C HIS A 223 -3.09 -20.83 -13.46
N TYR A 224 -2.24 -20.70 -12.45
CA TYR A 224 -2.60 -20.02 -11.20
C TYR A 224 -2.75 -18.51 -11.40
N LEU A 225 -1.87 -17.89 -12.20
CA LEU A 225 -1.94 -16.47 -12.50
C LEU A 225 -3.22 -16.10 -13.26
N GLY A 226 -3.73 -16.99 -14.12
CA GLY A 226 -4.95 -16.76 -14.89
C GLY A 226 -4.87 -15.48 -15.74
N SER A 227 -3.67 -15.08 -16.15
CA SER A 227 -3.42 -13.78 -16.78
C SER A 227 -2.70 -13.94 -18.10
N VAL A 228 -3.33 -13.46 -19.17
CA VAL A 228 -2.69 -13.37 -20.50
C VAL A 228 -1.53 -12.37 -20.48
N LEU A 229 -1.71 -11.25 -19.76
CA LEU A 229 -0.69 -10.19 -19.69
C LEU A 229 0.52 -10.61 -18.85
N GLY A 230 0.30 -11.47 -17.86
CA GLY A 230 1.32 -12.01 -16.96
C GLY A 230 1.91 -13.35 -17.38
N CYS A 231 1.73 -13.78 -18.65
CA CYS A 231 2.25 -15.08 -19.10
C CYS A 231 3.78 -15.15 -19.00
N TYR A 232 4.29 -16.27 -18.48
CA TYR A 232 5.71 -16.44 -18.16
C TYR A 232 6.65 -16.21 -19.34
N ASN A 233 6.24 -16.65 -20.54
CA ASN A 233 7.05 -16.51 -21.76
C ASN A 233 6.97 -15.12 -22.40
N GLY A 234 6.17 -14.20 -21.87
CA GLY A 234 5.99 -12.84 -22.38
C GLY A 234 5.29 -12.75 -23.74
N ASN A 235 4.68 -13.84 -24.25
CA ASN A 235 3.97 -13.85 -25.54
C ASN A 235 2.54 -13.29 -25.42
N VAL A 236 2.44 -12.04 -24.97
CA VAL A 236 1.18 -11.41 -24.57
C VAL A 236 0.23 -11.21 -25.74
N TYR A 237 0.68 -10.58 -26.83
CA TYR A 237 -0.20 -10.15 -27.93
C TYR A 237 -0.82 -11.31 -28.69
N GLN A 238 -0.05 -12.37 -28.93
CA GLN A 238 -0.57 -13.58 -29.58
C GLN A 238 -1.64 -14.23 -28.71
N ARG A 239 -1.38 -14.40 -27.40
CA ARG A 239 -2.36 -14.97 -26.48
C ARG A 239 -3.61 -14.09 -26.34
N LEU A 240 -3.48 -12.77 -26.34
CA LEU A 240 -4.64 -11.86 -26.32
C LEU A 240 -5.56 -12.11 -27.53
N TYR A 241 -4.96 -12.27 -28.71
CA TYR A 241 -5.69 -12.58 -29.92
C TYR A 241 -6.35 -13.96 -29.87
N GLU A 242 -5.62 -14.99 -29.43
CA GLU A 242 -6.13 -16.35 -29.28
C GLU A 242 -7.28 -16.45 -28.26
N GLU A 243 -7.18 -15.74 -27.13
CA GLU A 243 -8.25 -15.70 -26.12
C GLU A 243 -9.48 -14.94 -26.60
N ALA A 244 -9.33 -13.90 -27.42
CA ALA A 244 -10.48 -13.16 -27.96
C ALA A 244 -11.38 -14.06 -28.82
N TRP A 245 -10.80 -14.96 -29.61
CA TRP A 245 -11.55 -15.91 -30.44
C TRP A 245 -12.32 -16.97 -29.66
N LYS A 246 -12.04 -17.14 -28.37
CA LYS A 246 -12.78 -18.07 -27.50
C LYS A 246 -14.04 -17.45 -26.90
N ASP A 247 -14.23 -16.14 -27.03
CA ASP A 247 -15.45 -15.47 -26.59
C ASP A 247 -16.64 -16.00 -27.42
N PRO A 248 -17.73 -16.49 -26.78
CA PRO A 248 -18.89 -17.02 -27.49
C PRO A 248 -19.54 -16.02 -28.45
N LEU A 249 -19.32 -14.71 -28.24
CA LEU A 249 -19.82 -13.69 -29.16
C LEU A 249 -19.16 -13.77 -30.55
N ASN A 250 -18.00 -14.43 -30.66
CA ASN A 250 -17.30 -14.67 -31.92
C ASN A 250 -17.67 -16.00 -32.59
N ASP A 251 -18.59 -16.80 -32.01
CA ASP A 251 -19.09 -18.04 -32.63
C ASP A 251 -19.81 -17.77 -33.96
N THR A 252 -20.41 -16.59 -34.11
CA THR A 252 -21.06 -16.15 -35.35
C THR A 252 -20.57 -14.77 -35.76
N VAL A 253 -20.40 -14.57 -37.08
CA VAL A 253 -20.04 -13.26 -37.64
C VAL A 253 -21.19 -12.25 -37.53
N VAL A 254 -22.43 -12.75 -37.67
CA VAL A 254 -23.64 -11.95 -37.47
C VAL A 254 -24.18 -12.28 -36.07
N PRO A 255 -24.32 -11.29 -35.17
CA PRO A 255 -24.77 -11.55 -33.82
C PRO A 255 -26.25 -11.93 -33.80
N ASP A 256 -26.62 -12.73 -32.80
CA ASP A 256 -28.03 -13.01 -32.50
C ASP A 256 -28.78 -11.70 -32.20
N GLY A 257 -30.05 -11.63 -32.61
CA GLY A 257 -30.86 -10.40 -32.53
C GLY A 257 -30.59 -9.36 -33.64
N TYR A 258 -29.68 -9.62 -34.59
CA TYR A 258 -29.43 -8.69 -35.70
C TYR A 258 -30.70 -8.44 -36.53
N LEU A 259 -31.44 -9.49 -36.89
CA LEU A 259 -32.62 -9.36 -37.77
C LEU A 259 -33.80 -8.67 -37.07
N GLU A 260 -33.92 -8.87 -35.76
CA GLU A 260 -35.01 -8.38 -34.92
C GLU A 260 -34.79 -6.93 -34.49
N TYR A 261 -33.55 -6.58 -34.14
CA TYR A 261 -33.26 -5.33 -33.43
C TYR A 261 -32.36 -4.36 -34.20
N VAL A 262 -31.46 -4.86 -35.05
CA VAL A 262 -30.48 -4.01 -35.76
C VAL A 262 -30.93 -3.72 -37.18
N TRP A 263 -31.33 -4.75 -37.92
CA TRP A 263 -31.76 -4.66 -39.31
C TRP A 263 -32.95 -3.71 -39.53
N PRO A 264 -34.02 -3.72 -38.70
CA PRO A 264 -35.15 -2.81 -38.89
C PRO A 264 -34.76 -1.34 -38.68
N ILE A 265 -33.86 -1.05 -37.72
CA ILE A 265 -33.33 0.30 -37.47
C ILE A 265 -32.54 0.78 -38.69
N LEU A 266 -31.61 -0.04 -39.19
CA LEU A 266 -30.78 0.31 -40.34
C LEU A 266 -31.60 0.54 -41.61
N LYS A 267 -32.71 -0.18 -41.77
CA LYS A 267 -33.62 -0.05 -42.92
C LYS A 267 -34.73 0.97 -42.72
N GLN A 268 -34.73 1.73 -41.62
CA GLN A 268 -35.81 2.66 -41.24
C GLN A 268 -37.20 2.01 -41.26
N HIS A 269 -37.27 0.69 -41.08
CA HIS A 269 -38.51 -0.08 -40.93
C HIS A 269 -38.95 -0.07 -39.46
N ILE A 270 -38.74 1.05 -38.77
CA ILE A 270 -39.28 1.25 -37.44
C ILE A 270 -40.77 1.54 -37.66
N ARG A 271 -41.62 0.55 -37.40
CA ARG A 271 -43.05 0.81 -37.20
C ARG A 271 -43.11 1.75 -36.00
N THR A 272 -43.37 3.03 -36.23
CA THR A 272 -43.78 3.94 -35.17
C THR A 272 -44.99 3.30 -34.51
N ALA A 273 -44.79 2.79 -33.29
CA ALA A 273 -45.91 2.41 -32.45
C ALA A 273 -46.76 3.67 -32.29
N ARG A 274 -47.95 3.67 -32.91
CA ARG A 274 -48.96 4.67 -32.60
C ARG A 274 -49.34 4.44 -31.14
N LEU A 275 -49.02 5.42 -30.29
CA LEU A 275 -49.59 5.58 -28.95
C LEU A 275 -51.13 5.61 -29.05
#